data_AF-A0A8R1HJY1-F1
#
_entry.id   AF-A0A8R1HJY1-F1
#
_cell.length_a   1.000
_cell.length_b   1.000
_cell.length_c   1.000
_cell.angle_alpha   90.00
_cell.angle_beta   90.00
_cell.angle_gamma   90.00
#
_symmetry.space_group_name_H-M   'P 1'
#
loop_
_entity.id
_entity.type
_entity.pdbx_description
1 polymer ?
#
loop_
_entity_poly.entity_id
_entity_poly.type
_entity_poly.pdbx_seq_one_letter_code
_entity_poly.pdbx_strand_id
1 'polypeptide(L)'
;MNGGSCNDIPLRSAQGRIYRHSTKKLVAPLTSKAGSTAKAYTAENAKRIQWMSRHELPQEEGAFLLYLAERSISQGSSSLSKSLAAYQLAHDALTPDTQRFATELIRTRKRKESETRRQPAVASLEEINKVIELAKNADPKTERDVLITLLSWTALLRASEVSELKWTDLHHFTEY
;
A
#
# COMPACT_ATOMS: atom_id res chain seq x y z
N MET A 1 6.37 -37.40 -9.09
CA MET A 1 6.38 -35.92 -9.22
C MET A 1 5.28 -35.54 -10.18
N ASN A 2 4.15 -35.03 -9.69
CA ASN A 2 3.11 -34.44 -10.54
C ASN A 2 2.65 -33.16 -9.83
N GLY A 3 2.95 -32.01 -10.46
CA GLY A 3 2.60 -30.69 -9.98
C GLY A 3 1.10 -30.46 -10.13
N GLY A 4 0.43 -30.27 -8.99
CA GLY A 4 -0.98 -29.90 -8.93
C GLY A 4 -1.20 -28.50 -9.49
N SER A 5 -1.97 -28.43 -10.57
CA SER A 5 -2.45 -27.21 -11.23
C SER A 5 -3.30 -26.38 -10.25
N CYS A 6 -3.01 -25.09 -10.17
CA CYS A 6 -3.77 -24.13 -9.39
C CYS A 6 -5.16 -24.00 -10.02
N ASN A 7 -6.21 -24.35 -9.30
CA ASN A 7 -7.59 -24.32 -9.77
C ASN A 7 -8.01 -22.89 -10.15
N ASP A 8 -8.10 -22.62 -11.46
CA ASP A 8 -8.87 -21.50 -12.01
C ASP A 8 -10.35 -21.75 -11.68
N ILE A 9 -10.91 -21.07 -10.69
CA ILE A 9 -12.35 -21.09 -10.41
C ILE A 9 -13.03 -20.22 -11.46
N PRO A 10 -13.85 -20.76 -12.38
CA PRO A 10 -14.55 -19.94 -13.34
C PRO A 10 -15.77 -19.31 -12.67
N LEU A 11 -15.78 -17.99 -12.52
CA LEU A 11 -17.02 -17.26 -12.19
C LEU A 11 -17.85 -17.15 -13.47
N ARG A 12 -18.90 -17.98 -13.54
CA ARG A 12 -19.86 -18.04 -14.65
C ARG A 12 -20.88 -16.91 -14.49
N SER A 13 -20.96 -15.97 -15.42
CA SER A 13 -22.09 -15.03 -15.50
C SER A 13 -23.28 -15.66 -16.22
N ALA A 14 -24.48 -15.16 -15.94
CA ALA A 14 -25.76 -15.68 -16.42
C ALA A 14 -25.99 -15.53 -17.94
N GLN A 15 -25.07 -14.91 -18.69
CA GLN A 15 -25.20 -14.65 -20.14
C GLN A 15 -24.12 -15.32 -20.99
N GLY A 16 -23.44 -16.36 -20.48
CA GLY A 16 -22.62 -17.23 -21.34
C GLY A 16 -21.38 -16.60 -21.97
N ARG A 17 -21.00 -15.36 -21.61
CA ARG A 17 -19.72 -14.78 -22.02
C ARG A 17 -18.62 -15.20 -21.06
N ILE A 18 -17.75 -16.09 -21.54
CA ILE A 18 -16.49 -16.43 -20.87
C ILE A 18 -15.54 -15.25 -21.05
N TYR A 19 -15.41 -14.39 -20.05
CA TYR A 19 -14.29 -13.46 -19.96
C TYR A 19 -13.03 -14.27 -19.63
N ARG A 20 -12.33 -14.75 -20.67
CA ARG A 20 -10.99 -15.34 -20.51
C ARG A 20 -10.01 -14.22 -20.18
N HIS A 21 -9.86 -13.88 -18.91
CA HIS A 21 -8.68 -13.16 -18.47
C HIS A 21 -7.49 -14.11 -18.62
N SER A 22 -6.62 -13.84 -19.59
CA SER A 22 -5.30 -14.45 -19.63
C SER A 22 -4.52 -13.94 -18.42
N THR A 23 -4.53 -14.70 -17.33
CA THR A 23 -3.69 -14.49 -16.14
C THR A 23 -2.20 -14.38 -16.51
N LYS A 24 -1.81 -14.90 -17.68
CA LYS A 24 -0.44 -14.83 -18.22
C LYS A 24 0.04 -13.40 -18.51
N LYS A 25 -0.83 -12.42 -18.80
CA LYS A 25 -0.41 -11.02 -19.07
C LYS A 25 0.01 -10.24 -17.82
N LEU A 26 -0.39 -10.68 -16.62
CA LEU A 26 -0.14 -9.96 -15.36
C LEU A 26 1.14 -10.42 -14.63
N VAL A 27 1.65 -11.60 -14.94
CA VAL A 27 2.74 -12.23 -14.16
C VAL A 27 4.06 -11.46 -14.32
N ALA A 28 4.47 -11.16 -15.55
CA ALA A 28 5.76 -10.50 -15.81
C ALA A 28 5.83 -9.04 -15.27
N PRO A 29 4.79 -8.20 -15.39
CA PRO A 29 4.81 -6.86 -14.80
C PRO A 29 4.78 -6.87 -13.27
N LEU A 30 4.09 -7.84 -12.64
CA LEU A 30 4.04 -7.96 -11.17
C LEU A 30 5.36 -8.48 -10.58
N THR A 31 6.08 -9.37 -11.27
CA THR A 31 7.39 -9.87 -10.81
C THR A 31 8.48 -8.79 -10.82
N SER A 32 8.29 -7.70 -11.58
CA SER A 32 9.18 -6.54 -11.57
C SER A 32 8.99 -5.61 -10.38
N LYS A 33 7.94 -5.82 -9.57
CA LYS A 33 7.61 -4.99 -8.41
C LYS A 33 8.04 -5.69 -7.12
N ALA A 34 8.32 -4.88 -6.08
CA ALA A 34 8.48 -5.40 -4.74
C ALA A 34 7.26 -6.25 -4.34
N GLY A 35 7.48 -7.36 -3.64
CA GLY A 35 6.40 -8.32 -3.32
C GLY A 35 5.22 -7.71 -2.58
N SER A 36 5.45 -6.72 -1.73
CA SER A 36 4.40 -5.94 -1.04
C SER A 36 3.56 -5.11 -2.02
N THR A 37 4.20 -4.44 -2.97
CA THR A 37 3.54 -3.65 -4.02
C THR A 37 2.72 -4.52 -4.96
N ALA A 38 3.27 -5.67 -5.38
CA ALA A 38 2.56 -6.62 -6.23
C ALA A 38 1.26 -7.10 -5.54
N LYS A 39 1.35 -7.55 -4.29
CA LYS A 39 0.17 -7.94 -3.48
C LYS A 39 -0.85 -6.83 -3.38
N ALA A 40 -0.40 -5.59 -3.14
CA ALA A 40 -1.28 -4.44 -3.03
C ALA A 40 -2.03 -4.16 -4.35
N TYR A 41 -1.35 -4.22 -5.50
CA TYR A 41 -2.00 -4.04 -6.80
C TYR A 41 -2.97 -5.16 -7.15
N THR A 42 -2.63 -6.42 -6.84
CA THR A 42 -3.57 -7.54 -6.99
C THR A 42 -4.84 -7.32 -6.19
N ALA A 43 -4.71 -6.91 -4.92
CA ALA A 43 -5.86 -6.63 -4.06
C ALA A 43 -6.72 -5.46 -4.57
N GLU A 44 -6.11 -4.36 -5.03
CA GLU A 44 -6.86 -3.23 -5.60
C GLU A 44 -7.58 -3.61 -6.91
N ASN A 45 -6.95 -4.41 -7.77
CA ASN A 45 -7.60 -4.90 -8.99
C ASN A 45 -8.77 -5.84 -8.68
N ALA A 46 -8.65 -6.71 -7.67
CA ALA A 46 -9.75 -7.57 -7.25
C ALA A 46 -10.96 -6.76 -6.78
N LYS A 47 -10.74 -5.69 -5.98
CA LYS A 47 -11.82 -4.77 -5.56
C LYS A 47 -12.52 -4.12 -6.75
N ARG A 48 -11.75 -3.66 -7.73
CA ARG A 48 -12.29 -3.06 -8.96
C ARG A 48 -13.13 -4.04 -9.76
N ILE A 49 -12.62 -5.25 -9.98
CA ILE A 49 -13.34 -6.31 -10.71
C ILE A 49 -14.65 -6.66 -10.01
N GLN A 50 -14.61 -6.81 -8.67
CA GLN A 50 -15.79 -7.09 -7.87
C GLN A 50 -16.82 -5.95 -7.97
N TRP A 51 -16.38 -4.69 -7.86
CA TRP A 51 -17.26 -3.54 -7.97
C TRP A 51 -17.90 -3.46 -9.36
N MET A 52 -17.13 -3.66 -10.43
CA MET A 52 -17.65 -3.67 -11.80
C MET A 52 -18.65 -4.81 -12.02
N SER A 53 -18.37 -6.00 -11.49
CA SER A 53 -19.28 -7.14 -11.58
C SER A 53 -20.61 -6.89 -10.86
N ARG A 54 -20.60 -6.17 -9.73
CA ARG A 54 -21.82 -5.82 -8.98
C ARG A 54 -22.69 -4.82 -9.72
N HIS A 55 -22.09 -3.95 -10.52
CA HIS A 55 -22.77 -2.90 -11.29
C HIS A 55 -23.02 -3.32 -12.75
N GLU A 56 -22.70 -4.57 -13.11
CA GLU A 56 -22.83 -5.09 -14.47
C GLU A 56 -22.08 -4.25 -15.53
N LEU A 57 -20.97 -3.62 -15.12
CA LEU A 57 -20.19 -2.73 -15.97
C LEU A 57 -19.08 -3.49 -16.72
N PRO A 58 -18.74 -3.05 -17.96
CA PRO A 58 -17.62 -3.59 -18.70
C PRO A 58 -16.29 -3.23 -18.02
N GLN A 59 -15.25 -4.04 -18.26
CA GLN A 59 -13.90 -3.83 -17.70
C GLN A 59 -13.09 -2.82 -18.54
N GLU A 60 -13.72 -1.69 -18.89
CA GLU A 60 -13.18 -0.67 -19.79
C GLU A 60 -12.74 0.60 -19.03
N GLU A 61 -12.02 1.48 -19.72
CA GLU A 61 -11.51 2.74 -19.17
C GLU A 61 -12.62 3.61 -18.56
N GLY A 62 -13.76 3.74 -19.24
CA GLY A 62 -14.88 4.55 -18.77
C GLY A 62 -15.47 4.03 -17.45
N ALA A 63 -15.66 2.71 -17.35
CA ALA A 63 -16.11 2.08 -16.11
C ALA A 63 -15.06 2.21 -14.99
N PHE A 64 -13.77 2.22 -15.34
CA PHE A 64 -12.71 2.48 -14.38
C PHE A 64 -12.73 3.92 -13.86
N LEU A 65 -13.02 4.92 -14.69
CA LEU A 65 -13.20 6.29 -14.23
C LEU A 65 -14.38 6.43 -13.28
N LEU A 66 -15.51 5.78 -13.57
CA LEU A 66 -16.66 5.75 -12.67
C LEU A 66 -16.31 5.14 -11.32
N TYR A 67 -15.59 4.01 -11.35
CA TYR A 67 -15.06 3.37 -10.14
C TYR A 67 -14.15 4.29 -9.32
N LEU A 68 -13.21 4.99 -9.97
CA LEU A 68 -12.34 5.96 -9.31
C LEU A 68 -13.12 7.14 -8.72
N ALA A 69 -14.11 7.65 -9.46
CA ALA A 69 -14.95 8.75 -9.03
C ALA A 69 -15.73 8.39 -7.76
N GLU A 70 -16.39 7.23 -7.73
CA GLU A 70 -17.09 6.76 -6.54
C GLU A 70 -16.13 6.59 -5.35
N ARG A 71 -14.98 5.94 -5.57
CA ARG A 71 -13.99 5.77 -4.50
C ARG A 71 -13.45 7.09 -3.98
N SER A 72 -13.38 8.13 -4.80
CA SER A 72 -12.88 9.44 -4.37
C SER A 72 -13.74 10.12 -3.29
N ILE A 73 -14.99 9.67 -3.13
CA ILE A 73 -15.89 10.15 -2.09
C ILE A 73 -15.36 9.73 -0.71
N SER A 74 -15.02 8.46 -0.54
CA SER A 74 -14.64 7.88 0.75
C SER A 74 -13.14 7.66 0.94
N GLN A 75 -12.37 7.52 -0.14
CA GLN A 75 -10.97 7.14 -0.11
C GLN A 75 -10.04 8.31 -0.35
N GLY A 76 -8.83 8.18 0.20
CA GLY A 76 -7.80 9.20 0.04
C GLY A 76 -7.01 9.14 -1.26
N SER A 77 -6.32 10.23 -1.59
CA SER A 77 -5.57 10.42 -2.83
C SER A 77 -4.56 9.29 -3.08
N SER A 78 -3.84 8.83 -2.04
CA SER A 78 -2.89 7.73 -2.15
C SER A 78 -3.55 6.40 -2.52
N SER A 79 -4.78 6.14 -2.04
CA SER A 79 -5.54 4.94 -2.40
C SER A 79 -6.01 5.00 -3.86
N LEU A 80 -6.40 6.18 -4.33
CA LEU A 80 -6.79 6.40 -5.72
C LEU A 80 -5.58 6.23 -6.66
N SER A 81 -4.43 6.80 -6.31
CA SER A 81 -3.18 6.60 -7.06
C SER A 81 -2.78 5.12 -7.13
N LYS A 82 -2.95 4.37 -6.04
CA LYS A 82 -2.69 2.93 -6.02
C LYS A 82 -3.64 2.17 -6.95
N SER A 83 -4.92 2.55 -6.98
CA SER A 83 -5.93 1.95 -7.87
C SER A 83 -5.62 2.24 -9.34
N LEU A 84 -5.18 3.47 -9.65
CA LEU A 84 -4.72 3.88 -10.98
C LEU A 84 -3.51 3.08 -11.45
N ALA A 85 -2.47 2.98 -10.62
CA ALA A 85 -1.29 2.21 -10.96
C ALA A 85 -1.60 0.71 -11.13
N ALA A 86 -2.47 0.16 -10.28
CA ALA A 86 -2.92 -1.24 -10.39
C ALA A 86 -3.67 -1.48 -11.71
N TYR A 87 -4.53 -0.54 -12.12
CA TYR A 87 -5.27 -0.62 -13.38
C TYR A 87 -4.34 -0.59 -14.59
N GLN A 88 -3.43 0.38 -14.66
CA GLN A 88 -2.45 0.54 -15.74
C GLN A 88 -1.51 -0.67 -15.86
N LEU A 89 -1.18 -1.32 -14.74
CA LEU A 89 -0.41 -2.55 -14.76
C LEU A 89 -1.16 -3.72 -15.43
N ALA A 90 -2.50 -3.67 -15.43
CA ALA A 90 -3.36 -4.75 -15.91
C ALA A 90 -3.93 -4.52 -17.33
N HIS A 91 -4.05 -3.27 -17.77
CA HIS A 91 -4.75 -2.90 -19.02
C HIS A 91 -3.90 -2.03 -19.95
N ASP A 92 -2.57 -2.01 -19.76
CA ASP A 92 -1.64 -1.11 -20.43
C ASP A 92 -1.93 0.38 -20.15
N ALA A 93 -1.26 1.29 -20.84
CA ALA A 93 -1.41 2.73 -20.61
C ALA A 93 -2.82 3.22 -20.99
N LEU A 94 -3.40 4.03 -20.13
CA LEU A 94 -4.69 4.71 -20.36
C LEU A 94 -4.60 5.67 -21.55
N THR A 95 -5.74 5.90 -22.21
CA THR A 95 -5.86 7.02 -23.16
C THR A 95 -5.51 8.36 -22.49
N PRO A 96 -4.96 9.34 -23.25
CA PRO A 96 -4.49 10.62 -22.68
C PRO A 96 -5.57 11.37 -21.89
N ASP A 97 -6.82 11.34 -22.36
CA ASP A 97 -7.94 12.05 -21.72
C ASP A 97 -8.36 11.36 -20.42
N THR A 98 -8.50 10.02 -20.44
CA THR A 98 -8.76 9.23 -19.23
C THR A 98 -7.66 9.43 -18.19
N GLN A 99 -6.39 9.44 -18.62
CA GLN A 99 -5.25 9.68 -17.75
C GLN A 99 -5.31 11.07 -17.10
N ARG A 100 -5.64 12.10 -17.88
CA ARG A 100 -5.80 13.47 -17.38
C ARG A 100 -6.91 13.56 -16.34
N PHE A 101 -8.08 12.98 -16.64
CA PHE A 101 -9.20 12.98 -15.71
C PHE A 101 -8.87 12.28 -14.39
N ALA A 102 -8.32 11.06 -14.45
CA ALA A 102 -7.93 10.32 -13.26
C ALA A 102 -6.89 11.09 -12.43
N THR A 103 -5.93 11.75 -13.09
CA THR A 103 -4.91 12.55 -12.43
C THR A 103 -5.50 13.80 -11.76
N GLU A 104 -6.41 14.52 -12.42
CA GLU A 104 -7.08 15.69 -11.83
C GLU A 104 -7.99 15.32 -10.67
N LEU A 105 -8.68 14.17 -10.73
CA LEU A 105 -9.45 13.65 -9.61
C LEU A 105 -8.56 13.40 -8.39
N ILE A 106 -7.41 12.74 -8.59
CA ILE A 106 -6.43 12.49 -7.53
C ILE A 106 -5.87 13.81 -6.98
N ARG A 107 -5.52 14.77 -7.85
CA ARG A 107 -5.00 16.09 -7.44
C ARG A 107 -6.03 16.85 -6.62
N THR A 108 -7.29 16.85 -7.03
CA THR A 108 -8.39 17.48 -6.30
C THR A 108 -8.55 16.85 -4.92
N ARG A 109 -8.51 15.52 -4.84
CA ARG A 109 -8.56 14.83 -3.53
C ARG A 109 -7.36 15.18 -2.65
N LYS A 110 -6.16 15.23 -3.23
CA LYS A 110 -4.92 15.60 -2.53
C LYS A 110 -4.98 17.02 -1.96
N ARG A 111 -5.58 17.98 -2.68
CA ARG A 111 -5.79 19.36 -2.19
C ARG A 111 -6.72 19.39 -0.97
N LYS A 112 -7.87 18.72 -1.06
CA LYS A 112 -8.81 18.58 0.08
C LYS A 112 -8.16 17.93 1.30
N GLU A 113 -7.30 16.95 1.08
CA GLU A 113 -6.53 16.33 2.16
C GLU A 113 -5.51 17.29 2.76
N SER A 114 -4.78 18.06 1.95
CA SER A 114 -3.79 19.00 2.48
C SER A 114 -4.39 20.09 3.35
N GLU A 115 -5.63 20.50 3.08
CA GLU A 115 -6.36 21.48 3.90
C GLU A 115 -6.66 20.97 5.32
N THR A 116 -6.82 19.65 5.48
CA THR A 116 -7.22 19.01 6.75
C THR A 116 -6.09 18.19 7.39
N ARG A 117 -4.98 18.00 6.69
CA ARG A 117 -3.87 17.16 7.14
C ARG A 117 -3.15 17.81 8.31
N ARG A 118 -3.35 17.22 9.49
CA ARG A 118 -2.48 17.50 10.65
C ARG A 118 -1.12 16.85 10.44
N GLN A 119 -0.07 17.56 10.84
CA GLN A 119 1.25 16.94 10.91
C GLN A 119 1.24 15.83 11.96
N PRO A 120 1.98 14.73 11.74
CA PRO A 120 2.16 13.72 12.77
C PRO A 120 2.70 14.37 14.05
N ALA A 121 2.17 13.96 15.20
CA ALA A 121 2.73 14.40 16.47
C ALA A 121 4.17 13.90 16.58
N VAL A 122 5.09 14.80 16.92
CA VAL A 122 6.49 14.47 17.15
C VAL A 122 6.69 14.40 18.65
N ALA A 123 7.22 13.26 19.13
CA ALA A 123 7.53 13.11 20.55
C ALA A 123 8.63 14.10 20.94
N SER A 124 8.37 14.87 21.98
CA SER A 124 9.33 15.80 22.59
C SER A 124 10.35 15.06 23.44
N LEU A 125 11.51 15.69 23.68
CA LEU A 125 12.55 15.13 24.56
C LEU A 125 12.00 14.87 25.98
N GLU A 126 11.10 15.73 26.48
CA GLU A 126 10.46 15.56 27.79
C GLU A 126 9.60 14.30 27.86
N GLU A 127 8.85 13.99 26.80
CA GLU A 127 8.05 12.76 26.72
C GLU A 127 8.93 11.52 26.65
N ILE A 128 10.03 11.57 25.90
CA ILE A 128 11.01 10.47 25.83
C ILE A 128 11.67 10.24 27.18
N ASN A 129 12.07 11.30 27.89
CA ASN A 129 12.65 11.17 29.23
C ASN A 129 11.68 10.49 30.19
N LYS A 130 10.38 10.82 30.15
CA LYS A 130 9.36 10.14 30.96
C LYS A 130 9.30 8.64 30.66
N VAL A 131 9.40 8.25 29.38
CA VAL A 131 9.43 6.83 28.98
C VAL A 131 10.66 6.12 29.52
N ILE A 132 11.83 6.77 29.50
CA ILE A 132 13.08 6.22 30.06
C ILE A 132 12.96 6.04 31.59
N GLU A 133 12.42 7.04 32.30
CA GLU A 133 12.24 6.97 33.75
C GLU A 133 11.35 5.80 34.17
N LEU A 134 10.29 5.51 33.40
CA LEU A 134 9.40 4.37 33.65
C LEU A 134 10.11 3.01 33.52
N ALA A 135 11.20 2.94 32.75
CA ALA A 135 11.94 1.71 32.49
C ALA A 135 12.96 1.35 33.58
N LYS A 136 13.34 2.30 34.44
CA LYS A 136 14.48 2.15 35.39
C LYS A 136 14.37 0.99 36.38
N ASN A 137 13.16 0.50 36.65
CA ASN A 137 12.89 -0.63 37.54
C ASN A 137 11.93 -1.64 36.91
N ALA A 138 11.85 -1.66 35.58
CA ALA A 138 10.89 -2.48 34.85
C ALA A 138 11.44 -3.89 34.60
N ASP A 139 10.58 -4.78 34.11
CA ASP A 139 11.00 -6.10 33.68
C ASP A 139 11.83 -6.02 32.37
N PRO A 140 12.66 -7.04 32.06
CA PRO A 140 13.55 -7.01 30.89
C PRO A 140 12.86 -6.79 29.55
N LYS A 141 11.57 -7.15 29.42
CA LYS A 141 10.81 -6.91 28.19
C LYS A 141 10.53 -5.41 28.03
N THR A 142 10.15 -4.75 29.11
CA THR A 142 9.88 -3.31 29.13
C THR A 142 11.15 -2.51 28.87
N GLU A 143 12.29 -2.89 29.46
CA GLU A 143 13.59 -2.26 29.16
C GLU A 143 13.94 -2.34 27.68
N ARG A 144 13.76 -3.51 27.06
CA ARG A 144 14.00 -3.71 25.63
C ARG A 144 13.08 -2.84 24.77
N ASP A 145 11.79 -2.78 25.08
CA ASP A 145 10.82 -1.99 24.30
C ASP A 145 11.12 -0.48 24.41
N VAL A 146 11.60 -0.02 25.58
CA VAL A 146 12.08 1.36 25.78
C VAL A 146 13.36 1.63 24.99
N LEU A 147 14.33 0.70 24.99
CA LEU A 147 15.55 0.83 24.18
C LEU A 147 15.23 0.93 22.68
N ILE A 148 14.32 0.10 22.16
CA ILE A 148 13.85 0.15 20.76
C ILE A 148 13.23 1.52 20.46
N THR A 149 12.39 2.02 21.37
CA THR A 149 11.76 3.35 21.23
C THR A 149 12.79 4.46 21.20
N LEU A 150 13.79 4.40 22.09
CA LEU A 150 14.87 5.37 22.17
C LEU A 150 15.70 5.37 20.87
N LEU A 151 16.10 4.20 20.37
CA LEU A 151 16.84 4.07 19.11
C LEU A 151 16.02 4.60 17.92
N SER A 152 14.72 4.31 17.87
CA SER A 152 13.83 4.83 16.83
C SER A 152 13.76 6.36 16.86
N TRP A 153 13.70 6.96 18.05
CA TRP A 153 13.62 8.42 18.21
C TRP A 153 14.96 9.11 17.95
N THR A 154 16.07 8.60 18.48
CA THR A 154 17.39 9.23 18.36
C THR A 154 17.99 9.11 16.96
N ALA A 155 17.90 7.92 16.35
CA ALA A 155 18.44 7.67 15.02
C ALA A 155 17.43 7.90 13.89
N LEU A 156 16.19 8.31 14.24
CA LEU A 156 15.07 8.52 13.31
C LEU A 156 14.75 7.28 12.47
N LEU A 157 14.99 6.11 13.04
CA LEU A 157 14.74 4.82 12.40
C LEU A 157 13.27 4.45 12.52
N ARG A 158 12.72 3.83 11.47
CA ARG A 158 11.41 3.19 11.50
C ARG A 158 11.45 2.01 12.46
N ALA A 159 10.31 1.68 13.06
CA ALA A 159 10.19 0.51 13.93
C ALA A 159 10.68 -0.79 13.27
N SER A 160 10.44 -0.96 11.96
CA SER A 160 10.95 -2.11 11.21
C SER A 160 12.46 -2.12 11.08
N GLU A 161 13.08 -0.95 10.92
CA GLU A 161 14.54 -0.83 10.80
C GLU A 161 15.21 -1.14 12.16
N VAL A 162 14.66 -0.61 13.25
CA VAL A 162 15.18 -0.90 14.61
C VAL A 162 15.05 -2.39 14.92
N SER A 163 13.97 -3.05 14.50
CA SER A 163 13.76 -4.49 14.74
C SER A 163 14.73 -5.39 13.98
N GLU A 164 15.37 -4.89 12.92
CA GLU A 164 16.30 -5.64 12.09
C GLU A 164 17.78 -5.40 12.47
N LEU A 165 18.05 -4.49 13.42
CA LEU A 165 19.41 -4.20 13.89
C LEU A 165 20.07 -5.44 14.50
N LYS A 166 21.31 -5.71 14.08
CA LYS A 166 22.15 -6.77 14.63
C LYS A 166 23.29 -6.16 15.43
N TRP A 167 23.78 -6.93 16.41
CA TRP A 167 24.99 -6.57 17.15
C TRP A 167 26.21 -6.35 16.25
N THR A 168 26.25 -7.02 15.10
CA THR A 168 27.31 -6.85 14.08
C THR A 168 27.30 -5.49 13.40
N ASP A 169 26.18 -4.77 13.45
CA ASP A 169 26.02 -3.47 12.78
C ASP A 169 26.48 -2.32 13.69
N LEU A 170 26.79 -2.59 14.96
CA LEU A 170 27.24 -1.61 15.93
C LEU A 170 28.77 -1.45 15.87
N HIS A 171 29.21 -0.25 15.52
CA HIS A 171 30.61 0.12 15.52
C HIS A 171 30.89 1.09 16.66
N HIS A 172 31.84 0.74 17.53
CA HIS A 172 32.32 1.64 18.56
C HIS A 172 33.37 2.56 17.96
N PHE A 173 33.01 3.83 17.73
CA PHE A 173 33.95 4.86 17.32
C PHE A 173 34.60 5.47 18.56
N THR A 174 35.86 5.11 18.84
CA THR A 174 36.72 5.91 19.72
C THR A 174 37.31 7.04 18.88
N GLU A 175 36.87 8.28 19.11
CA GLU A 175 37.65 9.45 18.73
C GLU A 175 38.94 9.44 19.58
N TYR A 176 40.09 9.38 18.91
CA TYR A 176 41.42 9.62 19.49
C TYR A 176 41.87 11.03 19.13
#